data_AF-A0A0N1HXY2-F1
#
_entry.id   AF-A0A0N1HXY2-F1
#
_cell.length_a   1.000
_cell.length_b   1.000
_cell.length_c   1.000
_cell.angle_alpha   90.00
_cell.angle_beta   90.00
_cell.angle_gamma   90.00
#
_symmetry.space_group_name_H-M   'P 1'
#
loop_
_entity.id
_entity.type
_entity.pdbx_description
1 polymer ?
#
loop_
_entity_poly.entity_id
_entity_poly.type
_entity_poly.pdbx_seq_one_letter_code
_entity_poly.pdbx_strand_id
1 'polypeptide(L)'
;MTLLECVEGLPVRLALIYWVASFIVLLLRLFTPDFEKLAAYGGHGGSASSGARTHAAQGSAAARGDKKSKAGGAHTWPFFFTAAIQASPLGTRKVSRKQAFTSFYVTGLATSALLLAAHFSEYLRSADPSLLYPTCLSAVPLVLFFLHCGVRLAETRRVQRFRAGDTVTLFAAIAGCTFYTAAAASSSLPPANLSELSSRWMFESTNIQWMIVTGAVTHVWVQVVQVMVHTILAGLRRQAETRKSETTEESQELKESVWRYVQKGLLSCKKTKEKRGGHADEPYALHGSWRTYHFPYSPNPVFQCVLDPHYTCEIVLYSVNTVLMLLCSWPHPLLQEDADAEHTLWHYSCAPMAWLSVVAGAGVTLFTLVNLGITSAGHRRFWSASNDARREVAGVLTGLLSASPEVGNGGRLPAELVDKATQMLQEDLVEEMLPRWNVIPFIW
;
A
#
# COMPACT_ATOMS: atom_id res chain seq x y z
N MET A 1 30.80 -5.05 -26.63
CA MET A 1 29.52 -5.48 -26.06
C MET A 1 29.09 -6.77 -26.74
N THR A 2 29.07 -7.89 -26.03
CA THR A 2 28.72 -9.21 -26.60
C THR A 2 27.20 -9.42 -26.62
N LEU A 3 26.70 -10.32 -27.48
CA LEU A 3 25.27 -10.69 -27.51
C LEU A 3 24.79 -11.19 -26.13
N LEU A 4 25.67 -11.86 -25.39
CA LEU A 4 25.43 -12.40 -24.06
C LEU A 4 25.20 -11.29 -23.03
N GLU A 5 26.06 -10.25 -23.00
CA GLU A 5 25.88 -9.07 -22.13
C GLU A 5 24.57 -8.31 -22.41
N CYS A 6 24.15 -8.25 -23.68
CA CYS A 6 22.86 -7.66 -24.07
C CYS A 6 21.67 -8.45 -23.51
N VAL A 7 21.75 -9.78 -23.51
CA VAL A 7 20.67 -10.66 -23.04
C VAL A 7 20.61 -10.69 -21.51
N GLU A 8 21.76 -10.75 -20.83
CA GLU A 8 21.86 -10.75 -19.37
C GLU A 8 21.45 -9.41 -18.76
N GLY A 9 21.71 -8.30 -19.45
CA GLY A 9 21.29 -6.98 -19.02
C GLY A 9 19.85 -6.60 -19.35
N LEU A 10 19.14 -7.41 -20.16
CA LEU A 10 17.77 -7.11 -20.60
C LEU A 10 16.78 -6.96 -19.44
N PRO A 11 16.74 -7.84 -18.42
CA PRO A 11 15.81 -7.70 -17.29
C PRO A 11 15.97 -6.37 -16.55
N VAL A 12 17.22 -5.95 -16.30
CA VAL A 12 17.53 -4.70 -15.59
C VAL A 12 17.09 -3.48 -16.41
N ARG A 13 17.37 -3.48 -17.72
CA ARG A 13 16.93 -2.40 -18.63
C ARG A 13 15.42 -2.28 -18.70
N LEU A 14 14.72 -3.41 -18.79
CA LEU A 14 13.26 -3.45 -18.77
C LEU A 14 12.72 -2.94 -17.43
N ALA A 15 13.36 -3.29 -16.31
CA ALA A 15 12.99 -2.78 -14.99
C ALA A 15 13.17 -1.25 -14.89
N LEU A 16 14.25 -0.69 -15.43
CA LEU A 16 14.47 0.76 -15.47
C LEU A 16 13.37 1.48 -16.27
N ILE A 17 13.04 0.99 -17.46
CA ILE A 17 11.93 1.52 -18.27
C ILE A 17 10.62 1.42 -17.49
N TYR A 18 10.38 0.29 -16.82
CA TYR A 18 9.21 0.08 -15.97
C TYR A 18 9.13 1.11 -14.84
N TRP A 19 10.23 1.41 -14.14
CA TRP A 19 10.23 2.38 -13.06
C TRP A 19 9.93 3.79 -13.56
N VAL A 20 10.51 4.21 -14.69
CA VAL A 20 10.20 5.50 -15.32
C VAL A 20 8.70 5.59 -15.63
N ALA A 21 8.12 4.58 -16.27
CA ALA A 21 6.69 4.53 -16.55
C ALA A 21 5.85 4.53 -15.26
N SER A 22 6.29 3.81 -14.24
CA SER A 22 5.61 3.71 -12.95
C SER A 22 5.62 5.04 -12.17
N PHE A 23 6.69 5.83 -12.29
CA PHE A 23 6.71 7.20 -11.73
C PHE A 23 5.73 8.12 -12.43
N ILE A 24 5.59 8.03 -13.75
CA ILE A 24 4.56 8.77 -14.49
C ILE A 24 3.16 8.38 -13.96
N VAL A 25 2.92 7.08 -13.75
CA VAL A 25 1.67 6.58 -13.16
C VAL A 25 1.45 7.10 -11.73
N LEU A 26 2.50 7.22 -10.91
CA LEU A 26 2.40 7.82 -9.57
C LEU A 26 2.06 9.32 -9.63
N LEU A 27 2.66 10.07 -10.56
CA LEU A 27 2.30 11.47 -10.78
C LEU A 27 0.82 11.59 -11.19
N LEU A 28 0.34 10.71 -12.08
CA LEU A 28 -1.08 10.65 -12.43
C LEU A 28 -1.96 10.37 -11.20
N ARG A 29 -1.54 9.45 -10.31
CA ARG A 29 -2.24 9.16 -9.05
C ARG A 29 -2.28 10.35 -8.10
N LEU A 30 -1.22 11.16 -8.06
CA LEU A 30 -1.17 12.37 -7.23
C LEU A 30 -2.08 13.49 -7.74
N PHE A 31 -2.12 13.70 -9.05
CA PHE A 31 -2.77 14.86 -9.64
C PHE A 31 -4.18 14.58 -10.22
N THR A 32 -4.59 13.31 -10.34
CA THR A 32 -5.87 12.93 -10.96
C THR A 32 -6.74 12.11 -9.99
N PRO A 33 -7.81 12.68 -9.42
CA PRO A 33 -8.69 11.99 -8.47
C PRO A 33 -9.37 10.74 -9.04
N ASP A 34 -9.67 10.75 -10.34
CA ASP A 34 -10.31 9.62 -11.01
C ASP A 34 -9.35 8.44 -11.26
N PHE A 35 -8.05 8.72 -11.34
CA PHE A 35 -7.03 7.68 -11.41
C PHE A 35 -6.80 7.01 -10.05
N GLU A 36 -6.91 7.78 -8.96
CA GLU A 36 -6.83 7.24 -7.60
C GLU A 36 -7.86 6.12 -7.39
N LYS A 37 -9.10 6.30 -7.85
CA LYS A 37 -10.17 5.29 -7.73
C LYS A 37 -9.87 4.01 -8.50
N LEU A 38 -9.17 4.10 -9.64
CA LEU A 38 -8.75 2.94 -10.45
C LEU A 38 -7.61 2.16 -9.80
N ALA A 39 -6.71 2.88 -9.13
CA ALA A 39 -5.50 2.35 -8.50
C ALA A 39 -5.70 2.01 -7.00
N ALA A 40 -6.86 2.30 -6.43
CA ALA A 40 -7.14 2.09 -5.01
C ALA A 40 -7.24 0.60 -4.68
N TYR A 41 -6.37 0.14 -3.77
CA TYR A 41 -6.43 -1.18 -3.15
C TYR A 41 -7.36 -1.17 -1.91
N GLY A 42 -8.63 -0.84 -2.10
CA GLY A 42 -9.59 -0.77 -0.99
C GLY A 42 -11.04 -0.76 -1.46
N GLY A 43 -11.86 -1.60 -0.82
CA GLY A 43 -13.30 -1.66 -1.04
C GLY A 43 -13.99 -0.42 -0.47
N HIS A 44 -14.00 0.67 -1.24
CA HIS A 44 -14.97 1.75 -1.06
C HIS A 44 -16.13 1.49 -2.02
N GLY A 45 -17.17 0.84 -1.51
CA GLY A 45 -18.45 0.63 -2.19
C GLY A 45 -18.82 -0.85 -2.30
N GLY A 46 -19.95 -1.31 -1.80
CA GLY A 46 -21.01 -0.67 -1.05
C GLY A 46 -21.93 -1.79 -0.58
N SER A 47 -22.39 -1.72 0.66
CA SER A 47 -23.44 -2.61 1.15
C SER A 47 -24.75 -2.21 0.48
N ALA A 48 -24.94 -2.61 -0.78
CA ALA A 48 -26.27 -2.70 -1.35
C ALA A 48 -26.88 -3.97 -0.78
N SER A 49 -27.79 -3.78 0.17
CA SER A 49 -28.77 -4.75 0.62
C SER A 49 -29.27 -5.60 -0.57
N SER A 50 -28.95 -6.89 -0.56
CA SER A 50 -29.65 -7.86 -1.38
C SER A 50 -31.09 -7.95 -0.88
N GLY A 51 -32.04 -7.45 -1.67
CA GLY A 51 -33.45 -7.69 -1.37
C GLY A 51 -34.43 -6.61 -1.81
N ALA A 52 -34.46 -6.26 -3.10
CA ALA A 52 -35.71 -5.92 -3.79
C ALA A 52 -35.43 -5.83 -5.30
N ARG A 53 -35.91 -6.83 -6.04
CA ARG A 53 -36.09 -6.72 -7.49
C ARG A 53 -37.21 -5.71 -7.75
N THR A 54 -36.92 -4.66 -8.51
CA THR A 54 -37.90 -4.11 -9.46
C THR A 54 -37.15 -3.42 -10.59
N HIS A 55 -37.41 -3.90 -11.81
CA HIS A 55 -37.03 -3.27 -13.06
C HIS A 55 -37.60 -1.83 -13.11
N ALA A 56 -36.73 -0.83 -13.22
CA ALA A 56 -37.05 0.43 -13.88
C ALA A 56 -35.77 1.24 -14.18
N ALA A 57 -35.66 1.64 -15.44
CA ALA A 57 -35.01 2.84 -15.95
C ALA A 57 -33.46 2.94 -15.90
N GLN A 58 -32.88 2.61 -17.06
CA GLN A 58 -31.89 3.44 -17.75
C GLN A 58 -32.11 4.95 -17.47
N GLY A 59 -31.03 5.69 -17.21
CA GLY A 59 -31.01 7.15 -17.30
C GLY A 59 -30.96 7.88 -15.96
N SER A 60 -29.77 8.04 -15.40
CA SER A 60 -29.45 9.21 -14.56
C SER A 60 -27.96 9.55 -14.60
N ALA A 61 -27.42 9.64 -15.82
CA ALA A 61 -26.20 10.37 -16.12
C ALA A 61 -26.59 11.77 -16.64
N ALA A 62 -27.34 12.55 -15.87
CA ALA A 62 -27.68 13.94 -16.18
C ALA A 62 -28.43 14.59 -15.01
N ALA A 63 -27.69 15.19 -14.06
CA ALA A 63 -28.14 16.35 -13.25
C ALA A 63 -27.05 16.75 -12.23
N ARG A 64 -25.83 17.04 -12.70
CA ARG A 64 -24.94 17.97 -12.00
C ARG A 64 -25.04 19.28 -12.76
N GLY A 65 -25.87 20.18 -12.25
CA GLY A 65 -25.98 21.55 -12.73
C GLY A 65 -24.74 22.34 -12.32
N ASP A 66 -23.59 22.01 -12.90
CA ASP A 66 -22.43 22.90 -12.88
C ASP A 66 -22.72 24.04 -13.85
N LYS A 67 -22.94 25.23 -13.29
CA LYS A 67 -22.84 26.49 -14.02
C LYS A 67 -21.43 26.56 -14.57
N LYS A 68 -21.29 26.17 -15.84
CA LYS A 68 -20.10 26.38 -16.69
C LYS A 68 -19.67 27.85 -16.59
N SER A 69 -18.70 28.14 -15.73
CA SER A 69 -17.71 29.16 -16.07
C SER A 69 -16.91 28.58 -17.24
N LYS A 70 -17.10 29.17 -18.42
CA LYS A 70 -16.33 28.89 -19.63
C LYS A 70 -14.85 29.19 -19.36
N ALA A 71 -14.12 28.21 -18.83
CA ALA A 71 -12.68 28.12 -19.02
C ALA A 71 -12.49 27.01 -20.06
N GLY A 72 -12.06 27.38 -21.26
CA GLY A 72 -11.61 26.42 -22.26
C GLY A 72 -10.36 25.73 -21.73
N GLY A 73 -10.55 24.59 -21.05
CA GLY A 73 -9.47 23.75 -20.55
C GLY A 73 -9.24 22.62 -21.55
N ALA A 74 -8.06 22.58 -22.14
CA ALA A 74 -7.61 21.47 -22.97
C ALA A 74 -7.94 20.14 -22.27
N HIS A 75 -8.68 19.25 -22.94
CA HIS A 75 -8.86 17.89 -22.46
C HIS A 75 -7.48 17.22 -22.48
N THR A 76 -6.83 17.19 -21.32
CA THR A 76 -5.47 16.67 -21.20
C THR A 76 -5.50 15.16 -21.43
N TRP A 77 -4.47 14.64 -22.11
CA TRP A 77 -4.27 13.21 -22.39
C TRP A 77 -4.54 12.26 -21.18
N PRO A 78 -4.18 12.59 -19.92
CA PRO A 78 -4.51 11.78 -18.75
C PRO A 78 -6.00 11.43 -18.62
N PHE A 79 -6.90 12.37 -18.95
CA PHE A 79 -8.34 12.15 -18.85
C PHE A 79 -8.82 11.08 -19.83
N PHE A 80 -8.38 11.14 -21.09
CA PHE A 80 -8.73 10.12 -22.09
C PHE A 80 -8.18 8.74 -21.74
N PHE A 81 -6.94 8.69 -21.22
CA PHE A 81 -6.32 7.42 -20.82
C PHE A 81 -7.07 6.76 -19.65
N THR A 82 -7.39 7.52 -18.60
CA THR A 82 -8.15 7.02 -17.46
C THR A 82 -9.56 6.55 -17.86
N ALA A 83 -10.26 7.32 -18.69
CA ALA A 83 -11.58 6.96 -19.20
C ALA A 83 -11.53 5.69 -20.07
N ALA A 84 -10.50 5.55 -20.93
CA ALA A 84 -10.31 4.36 -21.75
C ALA A 84 -10.08 3.10 -20.89
N ILE A 85 -9.25 3.19 -19.85
CA ILE A 85 -9.04 2.07 -18.92
C ILE A 85 -10.35 1.72 -18.20
N GLN A 86 -11.09 2.71 -17.69
CA GLN A 86 -12.38 2.51 -17.02
C GLN A 86 -13.40 1.82 -17.92
N ALA A 87 -13.45 2.18 -19.20
CA ALA A 87 -14.35 1.58 -20.18
C ALA A 87 -13.89 0.18 -20.64
N SER A 88 -12.61 -0.15 -20.49
CA SER A 88 -12.05 -1.42 -20.94
C SER A 88 -12.37 -2.61 -20.00
N PRO A 89 -12.15 -3.86 -20.46
CA PRO A 89 -12.19 -5.03 -19.60
C PRO A 89 -11.24 -4.96 -18.40
N LEU A 90 -10.15 -4.17 -18.48
CA LEU A 90 -9.17 -4.01 -17.40
C LEU A 90 -9.72 -3.22 -16.22
N GLY A 91 -10.54 -2.19 -16.48
CA GLY A 91 -11.18 -1.36 -15.44
C GLY A 91 -12.49 -1.96 -14.93
N THR A 92 -13.20 -2.72 -15.76
CA THR A 92 -14.53 -3.28 -15.43
C THR A 92 -14.47 -4.63 -14.74
N ARG A 93 -13.51 -5.51 -15.11
CA ARG A 93 -13.37 -6.83 -14.48
C ARG A 93 -12.74 -6.69 -13.10
N LYS A 94 -13.39 -7.32 -12.12
CA LYS A 94 -12.98 -7.33 -10.72
C LYS A 94 -12.45 -8.71 -10.35
N VAL A 95 -11.31 -8.74 -9.68
CA VAL A 95 -10.70 -9.94 -9.11
C VAL A 95 -10.72 -9.82 -7.60
N SER A 96 -10.93 -10.93 -6.89
CA SER A 96 -10.87 -10.87 -5.42
C SER A 96 -9.48 -10.42 -4.97
N ARG A 97 -9.45 -9.59 -3.93
CA ARG A 97 -8.18 -9.05 -3.40
C ARG A 97 -7.24 -10.18 -3.00
N LYS A 98 -7.75 -11.25 -2.37
CA LYS A 98 -6.95 -12.43 -2.00
C LYS A 98 -6.27 -13.09 -3.21
N GLN A 99 -6.99 -13.26 -4.32
CA GLN A 99 -6.42 -13.84 -5.55
C GLN A 99 -5.39 -12.91 -6.18
N ALA A 100 -5.68 -11.61 -6.24
CA ALA A 100 -4.74 -10.63 -6.79
C ALA A 100 -3.42 -10.62 -5.99
N PHE A 101 -3.47 -10.42 -4.68
CA PHE A 101 -2.27 -10.45 -3.84
C PHE A 101 -1.53 -11.79 -3.93
N THR A 102 -2.24 -12.92 -3.93
CA THR A 102 -1.62 -14.23 -4.17
C THR A 102 -0.86 -14.27 -5.51
N SER A 103 -1.47 -13.76 -6.58
CA SER A 103 -0.83 -13.75 -7.91
C SER A 103 0.42 -12.87 -7.94
N PHE A 104 0.45 -11.76 -7.18
CA PHE A 104 1.60 -10.87 -7.10
C PHE A 104 2.82 -11.62 -6.54
N TYR A 105 2.64 -12.27 -5.39
CA TYR A 105 3.73 -12.96 -4.71
C TYR A 105 4.15 -14.25 -5.42
N VAL A 106 3.22 -14.98 -6.04
CA VAL A 106 3.56 -16.15 -6.88
C VAL A 106 4.38 -15.70 -8.09
N THR A 107 4.01 -14.59 -8.74
CA THR A 107 4.78 -14.03 -9.85
C THR A 107 6.18 -13.63 -9.39
N GLY A 108 6.30 -12.93 -8.25
CA GLY A 108 7.60 -12.56 -7.68
C GLY A 108 8.49 -13.76 -7.36
N LEU A 109 7.93 -14.82 -6.76
CA LEU A 109 8.65 -16.07 -6.49
C LEU A 109 9.10 -16.76 -7.78
N ALA A 110 8.22 -16.89 -8.76
CA ALA A 110 8.53 -17.53 -10.04
C ALA A 110 9.62 -16.77 -10.80
N THR A 111 9.50 -15.44 -10.92
CA THR A 111 10.53 -14.61 -11.56
C THR A 111 11.85 -14.69 -10.82
N SER A 112 11.85 -14.61 -9.49
CA SER A 112 13.06 -14.70 -8.69
C SER A 112 13.73 -16.07 -8.79
N ALA A 113 12.95 -17.17 -8.82
CA ALA A 113 13.48 -18.51 -9.02
C ALA A 113 14.15 -18.68 -10.39
N LEU A 114 13.53 -18.13 -11.45
CA LEU A 114 14.11 -18.14 -12.80
C LEU A 114 15.42 -17.34 -12.85
N LEU A 115 15.44 -16.16 -12.24
CA LEU A 115 16.64 -15.31 -12.17
C LEU A 115 17.75 -15.96 -11.34
N LEU A 116 17.42 -16.57 -10.20
CA LEU A 116 18.39 -17.35 -9.40
C LEU A 116 18.92 -18.55 -10.17
N ALA A 117 18.06 -19.29 -10.87
CA ALA A 117 18.48 -20.42 -11.69
C ALA A 117 19.42 -19.97 -12.81
N ALA A 118 19.13 -18.84 -13.48
CA ALA A 118 20.02 -18.25 -14.46
C ALA A 118 21.38 -17.84 -13.84
N HIS A 119 21.33 -17.15 -12.70
CA HIS A 119 22.50 -16.70 -11.94
C HIS A 119 23.45 -17.85 -11.58
N PHE A 120 22.92 -18.94 -11.03
CA PHE A 120 23.75 -20.10 -10.66
C PHE A 120 24.13 -20.99 -11.84
N SER A 121 23.33 -21.03 -12.91
CA SER A 121 23.69 -21.77 -14.13
C SER A 121 24.94 -21.20 -14.80
N GLU A 122 25.13 -19.88 -14.74
CA GLU A 122 26.31 -19.22 -15.26
C GLU A 122 27.57 -19.59 -14.47
N TYR A 123 27.48 -19.59 -13.13
CA TYR A 123 28.54 -20.10 -12.26
C TYR A 123 28.90 -21.55 -12.60
N LEU A 124 27.91 -22.44 -12.72
CA LEU A 124 28.15 -23.85 -13.05
C LEU A 124 28.86 -24.04 -14.40
N ARG A 125 28.70 -23.12 -15.35
CA ARG A 125 29.42 -23.16 -16.64
C ARG A 125 30.87 -22.69 -16.54
N SER A 126 31.18 -21.76 -15.62
CA SER A 126 32.54 -21.22 -15.45
C SER A 126 33.53 -22.25 -14.88
N ALA A 127 33.02 -23.24 -14.12
CA ALA A 127 33.80 -24.28 -13.44
C ALA A 127 34.95 -23.78 -12.54
N ASP A 128 34.95 -22.50 -12.17
CA ASP A 128 35.94 -21.91 -11.26
C ASP A 128 35.40 -21.86 -9.82
N PRO A 129 35.97 -22.66 -8.89
CA PRO A 129 35.54 -22.66 -7.49
C PRO A 129 35.71 -21.31 -6.78
N SER A 130 36.63 -20.45 -7.26
CA SER A 130 36.89 -19.14 -6.66
C SER A 130 35.71 -18.18 -6.83
N LEU A 131 34.83 -18.42 -7.81
CA LEU A 131 33.66 -17.60 -8.10
C LEU A 131 32.44 -17.94 -7.24
N LEU A 132 32.41 -19.11 -6.57
CA LEU A 132 31.23 -19.56 -5.82
C LEU A 132 30.78 -18.55 -4.77
N TYR A 133 31.73 -18.06 -3.98
CA TYR A 133 31.43 -17.15 -2.87
C TYR A 133 30.93 -15.76 -3.36
N PRO A 134 31.58 -15.08 -4.33
CA PRO A 134 31.05 -13.87 -4.96
C PRO A 134 29.69 -14.06 -5.62
N THR A 135 29.47 -15.21 -6.27
CA THR A 135 28.15 -15.55 -6.85
C THR A 135 27.10 -15.67 -5.75
N CYS A 136 27.40 -16.30 -4.62
CA CYS A 136 26.49 -16.38 -3.48
C CYS A 136 26.21 -15.00 -2.87
N LEU A 137 27.22 -14.15 -2.68
CA LEU A 137 27.06 -12.80 -2.14
C LEU A 137 26.20 -11.90 -3.03
N SER A 138 26.46 -11.90 -4.35
CA SER A 138 25.67 -11.14 -5.32
C SER A 138 24.22 -11.63 -5.47
N ALA A 139 23.96 -12.91 -5.15
CA ALA A 139 22.60 -13.45 -5.11
C ALA A 139 21.80 -13.02 -3.86
N VAL A 140 22.45 -12.52 -2.80
CA VAL A 140 21.77 -12.20 -1.52
C VAL A 140 20.56 -11.28 -1.70
N PRO A 141 20.62 -10.13 -2.42
CA PRO A 141 19.45 -9.25 -2.58
C PRO A 141 18.26 -9.97 -3.24
N LEU A 142 18.52 -10.81 -4.25
CA LEU A 142 17.50 -11.59 -4.94
C LEU A 142 16.93 -12.70 -4.05
N VAL A 143 17.76 -13.38 -3.25
CA VAL A 143 17.33 -14.36 -2.26
C VAL A 143 16.46 -13.71 -1.17
N LEU A 144 16.84 -12.53 -0.69
CA LEU A 144 16.05 -11.76 0.28
C LEU A 144 14.70 -11.33 -0.31
N PHE A 145 14.67 -10.92 -1.58
CA PHE A 145 13.42 -10.61 -2.28
C PHE A 145 12.54 -11.85 -2.50
N PHE A 146 13.13 -13.00 -2.83
CA PHE A 146 12.44 -14.28 -2.93
C PHE A 146 11.82 -14.66 -1.58
N LEU A 147 12.59 -14.56 -0.50
CA LEU A 147 12.12 -14.81 0.86
C LEU A 147 10.97 -13.88 1.23
N HIS A 148 11.12 -12.58 0.95
CA HIS A 148 10.06 -11.58 1.13
C HIS A 148 8.78 -12.03 0.42
N CYS A 149 8.82 -12.35 -0.88
CA CYS A 149 7.65 -12.83 -1.61
C CYS A 149 7.04 -14.09 -0.97
N GLY A 150 7.87 -15.01 -0.49
CA GLY A 150 7.44 -16.22 0.22
C GLY A 150 6.70 -15.93 1.52
N VAL A 151 7.25 -15.06 2.36
CA VAL A 151 6.62 -14.62 3.61
C VAL A 151 5.30 -13.90 3.31
N ARG A 152 5.29 -12.97 2.36
CA ARG A 152 4.08 -12.25 1.96
C ARG A 152 2.98 -13.18 1.41
N LEU A 153 3.36 -14.21 0.64
CA LEU A 153 2.43 -15.23 0.17
C LEU A 153 1.85 -16.03 1.34
N ALA A 154 2.70 -16.47 2.27
CA ALA A 154 2.27 -17.20 3.45
C ALA A 154 1.31 -16.36 4.32
N GLU A 155 1.65 -15.09 4.57
CA GLU A 155 0.79 -14.13 5.27
C GLU A 155 -0.56 -13.97 4.56
N THR A 156 -0.56 -13.78 3.24
CA THR A 156 -1.78 -13.62 2.44
C THR A 156 -2.70 -14.84 2.54
N ARG A 157 -2.12 -16.02 2.66
CA ARG A 157 -2.87 -17.28 2.75
C ARG A 157 -3.37 -17.57 4.16
N ARG A 158 -2.56 -17.26 5.19
CA ARG A 158 -2.78 -17.73 6.57
C ARG A 158 -3.14 -16.64 7.59
N VAL A 159 -2.63 -15.43 7.41
CA VAL A 159 -2.73 -14.33 8.39
C VAL A 159 -3.73 -13.28 7.94
N GLN A 160 -3.57 -12.75 6.72
CA GLN A 160 -4.39 -11.66 6.21
C GLN A 160 -5.84 -12.11 5.98
N ARG A 161 -6.77 -11.39 6.60
CA ARG A 161 -8.21 -11.62 6.42
C ARG A 161 -8.82 -10.58 5.50
N PHE A 162 -9.05 -10.91 4.23
CA PHE A 162 -9.74 -10.03 3.29
C PHE A 162 -11.26 -10.04 3.56
N ARG A 163 -11.93 -8.89 3.39
CA ARG A 163 -13.40 -8.84 3.57
C ARG A 163 -14.10 -9.51 2.40
N ALA A 164 -15.29 -10.06 2.63
CA ALA A 164 -16.17 -10.47 1.56
C ALA A 164 -16.51 -9.25 0.68
N GLY A 165 -16.30 -9.36 -0.63
CA GLY A 165 -16.48 -8.25 -1.58
C GLY A 165 -15.26 -7.35 -1.80
N ASP A 166 -14.16 -7.52 -1.05
CA ASP A 166 -12.90 -6.83 -1.34
C ASP A 166 -12.37 -7.27 -2.70
N THR A 167 -12.47 -6.37 -3.67
CA THR A 167 -12.07 -6.61 -5.06
C THR A 167 -11.10 -5.54 -5.52
N VAL A 168 -10.29 -5.91 -6.51
CA VAL A 168 -9.39 -5.00 -7.23
C VAL A 168 -9.72 -5.09 -8.71
N THR A 169 -9.47 -4.01 -9.46
CA THR A 169 -9.58 -4.03 -10.92
C THR A 169 -8.54 -4.99 -11.50
N LEU A 170 -8.86 -5.60 -12.64
CA LEU A 170 -7.90 -6.43 -13.37
C LEU A 170 -6.64 -5.62 -13.76
N PHE A 171 -6.80 -4.33 -14.06
CA PHE A 171 -5.69 -3.39 -14.24
C PHE A 171 -4.76 -3.38 -13.03
N ALA A 172 -5.28 -3.14 -11.82
CA ALA A 172 -4.48 -3.12 -10.60
C ALA A 172 -3.85 -4.48 -10.28
N ALA A 173 -4.50 -5.58 -10.68
CA ALA A 173 -3.94 -6.92 -10.53
C ALA A 173 -2.74 -7.15 -11.47
N ILE A 174 -2.85 -6.76 -12.73
CA ILE A 174 -1.74 -6.86 -13.70
C ILE A 174 -0.61 -5.92 -13.33
N ALA A 175 -0.92 -4.68 -12.92
CA ALA A 175 0.06 -3.73 -12.41
C ALA A 175 0.84 -4.31 -11.21
N GLY A 176 0.14 -4.97 -10.28
CA GLY A 176 0.79 -5.68 -9.16
C GLY A 176 1.71 -6.83 -9.61
N CYS A 177 1.27 -7.67 -10.55
CA CYS A 177 2.13 -8.76 -11.06
C CYS A 177 3.39 -8.21 -11.76
N THR A 178 3.22 -7.22 -12.64
CA THR A 178 4.33 -6.58 -13.35
C THR A 178 5.30 -5.87 -12.40
N PHE A 179 4.80 -5.26 -11.32
CA PHE A 179 5.63 -4.69 -10.26
C PHE A 179 6.54 -5.75 -9.63
N TYR A 180 6.00 -6.93 -9.27
CA TYR A 180 6.81 -7.99 -8.67
C TYR A 180 7.83 -8.60 -9.64
N THR A 181 7.52 -8.66 -10.94
CA THR A 181 8.51 -9.03 -11.97
C THR A 181 9.64 -8.01 -12.07
N ALA A 182 9.31 -6.71 -12.15
CA ALA A 182 10.29 -5.64 -12.23
C ALA A 182 11.12 -5.52 -10.94
N ALA A 183 10.51 -5.73 -9.77
CA ALA A 183 11.18 -5.72 -8.48
C ALA A 183 12.16 -6.91 -8.33
N ALA A 184 11.79 -8.10 -8.81
CA ALA A 184 12.70 -9.25 -8.86
C ALA A 184 13.91 -8.94 -9.76
N ALA A 185 13.67 -8.43 -10.97
CA ALA A 185 14.74 -8.03 -11.88
C ALA A 185 15.63 -6.92 -11.29
N SER A 186 15.03 -5.95 -10.57
CA SER A 186 15.75 -4.87 -9.88
C SER A 186 16.54 -5.35 -8.67
N SER A 187 16.25 -6.56 -8.15
CA SER A 187 17.00 -7.19 -7.06
C SER A 187 18.05 -8.17 -7.57
N SER A 188 18.15 -8.36 -8.89
CA SER A 188 19.15 -9.24 -9.51
C SER A 188 20.42 -8.46 -9.86
N LEU A 189 21.57 -9.02 -9.50
CA LEU A 189 22.88 -8.51 -9.90
C LEU A 189 23.55 -9.59 -10.77
N PRO A 190 23.75 -9.38 -12.08
CA PRO A 190 24.22 -10.46 -12.96
C PRO A 190 25.65 -10.91 -12.61
N PRO A 191 25.95 -12.24 -12.63
CA PRO A 191 27.26 -12.79 -12.28
C PRO A 191 28.40 -12.28 -13.17
N ALA A 192 28.18 -12.22 -14.50
CA ALA A 192 29.14 -11.72 -15.50
C ALA A 192 29.70 -10.32 -15.20
N ASN A 193 29.06 -9.54 -14.33
CA ASN A 193 29.45 -8.16 -14.02
C ASN A 193 30.27 -8.04 -12.74
N LEU A 194 30.51 -9.14 -12.02
CA LEU A 194 31.50 -9.17 -10.95
C LEU A 194 32.89 -9.23 -11.60
N SER A 195 33.45 -8.06 -11.90
CA SER A 195 34.87 -7.96 -12.28
C SER A 195 35.73 -8.71 -11.27
N GLU A 196 36.84 -9.32 -11.72
CA GLU A 196 37.84 -9.94 -10.84
C GLU A 196 38.20 -9.01 -9.66
N LEU A 197 38.23 -7.70 -9.89
CA LEU A 197 38.51 -6.66 -8.88
C LEU A 197 37.39 -6.47 -7.84
N SER A 198 36.12 -6.44 -8.25
CA SER A 198 34.98 -6.41 -7.31
C SER A 198 34.91 -7.67 -6.45
N SER A 199 35.27 -8.82 -7.04
CA SER A 199 35.35 -10.07 -6.30
C SER A 199 36.47 -10.04 -5.26
N ARG A 200 37.67 -9.54 -5.61
CA ARG A 200 38.80 -9.39 -4.65
C ARG A 200 38.46 -8.46 -3.50
N TRP A 201 37.81 -7.32 -3.75
CA TRP A 201 37.42 -6.39 -2.67
C TRP A 201 36.45 -7.03 -1.67
N MET A 202 35.44 -7.76 -2.16
CA MET A 202 34.49 -8.50 -1.31
C MET A 202 35.16 -9.62 -0.50
N PHE A 203 36.26 -10.18 -1.01
CA PHE A 203 37.06 -11.18 -0.31
C PHE A 203 38.01 -10.58 0.72
N GLU A 204 38.72 -9.50 0.38
CA GLU A 204 39.79 -8.94 1.19
C GLU A 204 39.27 -8.08 2.34
N SER A 205 38.07 -7.49 2.21
CA SER A 205 37.47 -6.67 3.27
C SER A 205 36.44 -7.45 4.07
N THR A 206 36.85 -7.90 5.27
CA THR A 206 35.98 -8.52 6.28
C THR A 206 34.80 -7.62 6.65
N ASN A 207 34.97 -6.29 6.59
CA ASN A 207 33.92 -5.32 6.89
C ASN A 207 32.71 -5.46 5.96
N ILE A 208 32.92 -5.65 4.65
CA ILE A 208 31.82 -5.78 3.68
C ILE A 208 31.01 -7.05 3.95
N GLN A 209 31.70 -8.14 4.27
CA GLN A 209 31.06 -9.42 4.58
C GLN A 209 30.15 -9.27 5.80
N TRP A 210 30.64 -8.62 6.86
CA TRP A 210 29.83 -8.29 8.03
C TRP A 210 28.66 -7.36 7.69
N MET A 211 28.84 -6.38 6.81
CA MET A 211 27.75 -5.51 6.34
C MET A 211 26.69 -6.27 5.56
N ILE A 212 27.08 -7.21 4.68
CA ILE A 212 26.14 -8.06 3.93
C ILE A 212 25.34 -8.95 4.88
N VAL A 213 26.03 -9.62 5.82
CA VAL A 213 25.38 -10.46 6.84
C VAL A 213 24.44 -9.62 7.71
N THR A 214 24.88 -8.45 8.18
CA THR A 214 24.05 -7.54 8.98
C THR A 214 22.84 -7.06 8.21
N GLY A 215 22.99 -6.72 6.92
CA GLY A 215 21.90 -6.36 6.04
C GLY A 215 20.89 -7.50 5.87
N ALA A 216 21.36 -8.72 5.63
CA ALA A 216 20.50 -9.90 5.52
C ALA A 216 19.73 -10.18 6.82
N VAL A 217 20.40 -10.13 7.98
CA VAL A 217 19.77 -10.30 9.30
C VAL A 217 18.74 -9.19 9.54
N THR A 218 19.09 -7.93 9.23
CA THR A 218 18.16 -6.80 9.34
C THR A 218 16.94 -7.01 8.46
N HIS A 219 17.11 -7.47 7.23
CA HIS A 219 16.02 -7.76 6.30
C HIS A 219 15.07 -8.84 6.86
N VAL A 220 15.61 -9.93 7.40
CA VAL A 220 14.81 -10.99 8.04
C VAL A 220 14.09 -10.45 9.29
N TRP A 221 14.77 -9.70 10.15
CA TRP A 221 14.18 -9.09 11.34
C TRP A 221 13.01 -8.18 11.00
N VAL A 222 13.17 -7.31 10.00
CA VAL A 222 12.11 -6.41 9.52
C VAL A 222 10.91 -7.20 9.00
N GLN A 223 11.11 -8.34 8.32
CA GLN A 223 10.01 -9.22 7.93
C GLN A 223 9.25 -9.79 9.13
N VAL A 224 9.95 -10.20 10.19
CA VAL A 224 9.29 -10.69 11.43
C VAL A 224 8.42 -9.59 12.04
N VAL A 225 8.95 -8.36 12.13
CA VAL A 225 8.19 -7.21 12.62
C VAL A 225 6.96 -6.96 11.74
N GLN A 226 7.13 -7.03 10.41
CA GLN A 226 6.03 -6.86 9.48
C GLN A 226 4.93 -7.92 9.65
N VAL A 227 5.30 -9.20 9.85
CA VAL A 227 4.36 -10.30 10.11
C VAL A 227 3.61 -10.10 11.43
N MET A 228 4.31 -9.66 12.47
CA MET A 228 3.69 -9.30 13.74
C MET A 228 2.64 -8.20 13.55
N VAL A 229 2.97 -7.14 12.80
CA VAL A 229 2.07 -6.02 12.50
C VAL A 229 0.82 -6.50 11.75
N HIS A 230 0.95 -7.35 10.72
CA HIS A 230 -0.22 -7.89 10.03
C HIS A 230 -1.04 -8.84 10.90
N THR A 231 -0.41 -9.56 11.81
CA THR A 231 -1.10 -10.44 12.76
C THR A 231 -1.96 -9.62 13.72
N ILE A 232 -1.44 -8.49 14.23
CA ILE A 232 -2.21 -7.52 15.04
C ILE A 232 -3.42 -7.01 14.24
N LEU A 233 -3.20 -6.54 13.00
CA LEU A 233 -4.29 -6.04 12.14
C LEU A 233 -5.35 -7.12 11.82
N ALA A 234 -4.92 -8.36 11.63
CA ALA A 234 -5.84 -9.49 11.45
C ALA A 234 -6.61 -9.82 12.73
N GLY A 235 -5.97 -9.67 13.91
CA GLY A 235 -6.58 -9.83 15.21
C GLY A 235 -7.74 -8.85 15.45
N LEU A 236 -7.58 -7.58 15.07
CA LEU A 236 -8.66 -6.58 15.15
C LEU A 236 -9.90 -7.00 14.35
N ARG A 237 -9.71 -7.61 13.18
CA ARG A 237 -10.83 -8.10 12.35
C ARG A 237 -11.54 -9.27 13.02
N ARG A 238 -10.80 -10.19 13.66
CA ARG A 238 -11.38 -11.30 14.43
C ARG A 238 -12.21 -10.81 15.61
N GLN A 239 -11.69 -9.83 16.34
CA GLN A 239 -12.41 -9.22 17.46
C GLN A 239 -13.70 -8.54 16.98
N ALA A 240 -13.65 -7.83 15.84
CA ALA A 240 -14.84 -7.20 15.26
C ALA A 240 -15.89 -8.23 14.78
N GLU A 241 -15.46 -9.36 14.19
CA GLU A 241 -16.35 -10.46 13.81
C GLU A 241 -17.00 -11.12 15.04
N THR A 242 -16.20 -11.35 16.09
CA THR A 242 -16.68 -11.97 17.34
C THR A 242 -17.70 -11.08 18.06
N ARG A 243 -17.43 -9.76 18.15
CA ARG A 243 -18.39 -8.80 18.70
C ARG A 243 -19.72 -8.79 17.93
N LYS A 244 -19.67 -8.95 16.60
CA LYS A 244 -20.90 -9.04 15.78
C LYS A 244 -21.70 -10.30 16.06
N SER A 245 -21.05 -11.44 16.29
CA SER A 245 -21.75 -12.69 16.60
C SER A 245 -22.32 -12.75 18.02
N GLU A 246 -21.70 -12.05 18.98
CA GLU A 246 -22.15 -12.01 20.38
C GLU A 246 -23.27 -11.01 20.63
N THR A 247 -23.53 -10.10 19.69
CA THR A 247 -24.60 -9.11 19.82
C THR A 247 -25.95 -9.79 19.53
N THR A 248 -26.82 -9.90 20.53
CA THR A 248 -28.20 -10.38 20.38
C THR A 248 -28.98 -9.51 19.38
N GLU A 249 -29.90 -10.11 18.60
CA GLU A 249 -30.74 -9.39 17.62
C GLU A 249 -31.42 -8.15 18.22
N GLU A 250 -31.90 -8.25 19.46
CA GLU A 250 -32.51 -7.16 20.23
C GLU A 250 -31.55 -5.99 20.47
N SER A 251 -30.29 -6.26 20.86
CA SER A 251 -29.29 -5.20 21.01
C SER A 251 -28.90 -4.58 19.67
N GLN A 252 -29.02 -5.31 18.56
CA GLN A 252 -28.74 -4.78 17.24
C GLN A 252 -29.88 -3.86 16.76
N GLU A 253 -31.13 -4.26 16.97
CA GLU A 253 -32.31 -3.44 16.65
C GLU A 253 -32.34 -2.14 17.46
N LEU A 254 -31.96 -2.20 18.75
CA LEU A 254 -31.83 -1.03 19.60
C LEU A 254 -30.73 -0.07 19.09
N LYS A 255 -29.59 -0.61 18.68
CA LYS A 255 -28.48 0.16 18.09
C LYS A 255 -28.88 0.81 16.76
N GLU A 256 -29.64 0.11 15.92
CA GLU A 256 -30.20 0.66 14.69
C GLU A 256 -31.22 1.76 14.97
N SER A 257 -32.05 1.59 16.00
CA SER A 257 -33.03 2.59 16.43
C SER A 257 -32.35 3.89 16.87
N VAL A 258 -31.34 3.83 17.74
CA VAL A 258 -30.49 4.99 18.09
C VAL A 258 -29.89 5.62 16.82
N TRP A 259 -29.39 4.80 15.90
CA TRP A 259 -28.79 5.29 14.66
C TRP A 259 -29.77 6.06 13.76
N ARG A 260 -31.04 5.63 13.68
CA ARG A 260 -32.08 6.38 12.95
C ARG A 260 -32.28 7.78 13.53
N TYR A 261 -32.21 7.95 14.85
CA TYR A 261 -32.27 9.26 15.50
C TYR A 261 -31.04 10.12 15.17
N VAL A 262 -29.84 9.53 15.23
CA VAL A 262 -28.60 10.23 14.87
C VAL A 262 -28.66 10.69 13.41
N GLN A 263 -29.08 9.82 12.48
CA GLN A 263 -29.23 10.18 11.07
C GLN A 263 -30.18 11.37 10.87
N LYS A 264 -31.35 11.36 11.54
CA LYS A 264 -32.27 12.50 11.52
C LYS A 264 -31.64 13.78 12.07
N GLY A 265 -30.88 13.68 13.17
CA GLY A 265 -30.16 14.81 13.78
C GLY A 265 -29.10 15.39 12.86
N LEU A 266 -28.28 14.54 12.22
CA LEU A 266 -27.25 14.94 11.26
C LEU A 266 -27.86 15.64 10.03
N LEU A 267 -28.94 15.08 9.46
CA LEU A 267 -29.66 15.69 8.33
C LEU A 267 -30.28 17.04 8.70
N SER A 268 -30.77 17.19 9.94
CA SER A 268 -31.33 18.45 10.42
C SER A 268 -30.25 19.52 10.61
N CYS A 269 -29.08 19.16 11.14
CA CYS A 269 -27.91 20.04 11.22
C CYS A 269 -27.46 20.50 9.83
N LYS A 270 -27.47 19.58 8.85
CA LYS A 270 -27.14 19.90 7.45
C LYS A 270 -28.05 20.97 6.87
N LYS A 271 -29.37 20.79 6.99
CA LYS A 271 -30.38 21.77 6.50
C LYS A 271 -30.15 23.16 7.10
N THR A 272 -29.75 23.23 8.37
CA THR A 272 -29.45 24.51 9.04
C THR A 272 -28.17 25.16 8.51
N LYS A 273 -27.13 24.37 8.18
CA LYS A 273 -25.89 24.86 7.56
C LYS A 273 -26.10 25.32 6.11
N GLU A 274 -26.89 24.58 5.33
CA GLU A 274 -27.26 24.97 3.95
C GLU A 274 -28.05 26.29 3.91
N LYS A 275 -28.98 26.48 4.86
CA LYS A 275 -29.72 27.75 5.02
C LYS A 275 -28.81 28.94 5.37
N ARG A 276 -27.63 28.71 5.93
CA ARG A 276 -26.61 29.74 6.20
C ARG A 276 -25.66 29.99 5.03
N GLY A 277 -25.96 29.45 3.84
CA GLY A 277 -25.17 29.69 2.63
C GLY A 277 -23.97 28.76 2.45
N GLY A 278 -23.85 27.69 3.25
CA GLY A 278 -22.82 26.67 3.06
C GLY A 278 -23.22 25.65 2.00
N HIS A 279 -22.36 25.40 1.01
CA HIS A 279 -22.49 24.22 0.14
C HIS A 279 -22.06 22.99 0.95
N ALA A 280 -23.02 22.19 1.42
CA ALA A 280 -22.74 21.03 2.25
C ALA A 280 -22.86 19.75 1.42
N ASP A 281 -21.72 19.12 1.14
CA ASP A 281 -21.68 17.72 0.70
C ASP A 281 -22.38 16.82 1.73
N GLU A 282 -22.76 15.61 1.30
CA GLU A 282 -23.34 14.62 2.22
C GLU A 282 -22.34 14.32 3.35
N PRO A 283 -22.72 14.45 4.64
CA PRO A 283 -21.78 14.30 5.72
C PRO A 283 -21.23 12.87 5.76
N TYR A 284 -19.89 12.76 5.80
CA TYR A 284 -19.17 11.49 5.89
C TYR A 284 -19.67 10.61 7.05
N ALA A 285 -20.16 11.24 8.12
CA ALA A 285 -20.80 10.59 9.25
C ALA A 285 -21.93 9.63 8.86
N LEU A 286 -22.66 9.89 7.76
CA LEU A 286 -23.75 9.05 7.26
C LEU A 286 -23.28 7.79 6.53
N HIS A 287 -22.04 7.75 6.05
CA HIS A 287 -21.54 6.65 5.21
C HIS A 287 -21.22 5.38 6.01
N GLY A 288 -21.20 5.44 7.35
CA GLY A 288 -21.11 4.29 8.26
C GLY A 288 -19.81 3.50 8.22
N SER A 289 -18.94 3.71 7.23
CA SER A 289 -17.65 3.03 7.06
C SER A 289 -16.76 3.17 8.31
N TRP A 290 -16.69 4.37 8.88
CA TRP A 290 -15.92 4.70 10.08
C TRP A 290 -16.30 3.86 11.31
N ARG A 291 -17.54 3.35 11.39
CA ARG A 291 -18.04 2.51 12.50
C ARG A 291 -17.41 1.11 12.53
N THR A 292 -16.75 0.71 11.44
CA THR A 292 -16.17 -0.65 11.31
C THR A 292 -14.67 -0.71 11.55
N TYR A 293 -14.02 0.45 11.75
CA TYR A 293 -12.57 0.54 11.85
C TYR A 293 -12.17 1.15 13.19
N HIS A 294 -11.36 0.40 13.93
CA HIS A 294 -10.71 0.84 15.15
C HIS A 294 -9.20 0.83 14.97
N PHE A 295 -8.52 1.81 15.55
CA PHE A 295 -7.08 1.95 15.42
C PHE A 295 -6.39 1.14 16.53
N PRO A 296 -5.35 0.33 16.24
CA PRO A 296 -4.69 -0.52 17.25
C PRO A 296 -3.73 0.25 18.18
N TYR A 297 -4.18 1.37 18.76
CA TYR A 297 -3.33 2.27 19.55
C TYR A 297 -2.95 1.70 20.93
N SER A 298 -3.93 1.23 21.69
CA SER A 298 -3.78 0.96 23.12
C SER A 298 -2.84 -0.22 23.47
N PRO A 299 -2.81 -1.35 22.73
CA PRO A 299 -1.96 -2.48 23.10
C PRO A 299 -0.62 -2.57 22.37
N ASN A 300 -0.31 -1.72 21.39
CA ASN A 300 0.83 -1.95 20.49
C ASN A 300 1.76 -0.73 20.34
N PRO A 301 2.98 -0.76 20.88
CA PRO A 301 3.90 0.39 20.84
C PRO A 301 4.26 0.82 19.42
N VAL A 302 4.32 -0.13 18.47
CA VAL A 302 4.67 0.16 17.07
C VAL A 302 3.64 1.10 16.40
N PHE A 303 2.35 0.91 16.70
CA PHE A 303 1.27 1.75 16.19
C PHE A 303 1.13 3.09 16.93
N GLN A 304 1.78 3.24 18.09
CA GLN A 304 1.88 4.53 18.78
C GLN A 304 2.94 5.43 18.14
N CYS A 305 3.96 4.83 17.51
CA CYS A 305 5.01 5.56 16.82
C CYS A 305 4.64 5.92 15.39
N VAL A 306 4.12 4.97 14.60
CA VAL A 306 3.90 5.13 13.15
C VAL A 306 2.50 4.66 12.75
N LEU A 307 1.84 5.42 11.86
CA LEU A 307 0.47 5.11 11.40
C LEU A 307 0.37 3.75 10.70
N ASP A 308 1.29 3.50 9.78
CA ASP A 308 1.35 2.27 8.98
C ASP A 308 2.73 1.60 9.12
N PRO A 309 3.01 0.89 10.24
CA PRO A 309 4.32 0.30 10.47
C PRO A 309 4.73 -0.71 9.39
N HIS A 310 3.76 -1.46 8.87
CA HIS A 310 3.98 -2.43 7.81
C HIS A 310 4.48 -1.79 6.50
N TYR A 311 4.05 -0.56 6.17
CA TYR A 311 4.57 0.18 5.02
C TYR A 311 6.00 0.67 5.26
N THR A 312 6.33 1.05 6.49
CA THR A 312 7.70 1.42 6.86
C THR A 312 8.62 0.21 6.74
N CYS A 313 8.17 -0.97 7.18
CA CYS A 313 8.91 -2.22 7.01
C CYS A 313 9.22 -2.50 5.53
N GLU A 314 8.21 -2.42 4.66
CA GLU A 314 8.39 -2.60 3.20
C GLU A 314 9.49 -1.68 2.64
N ILE A 315 9.44 -0.39 2.96
CA ILE A 315 10.46 0.58 2.49
C ILE A 315 11.86 0.20 2.98
N VAL A 316 11.98 -0.19 4.25
CA VAL A 316 13.26 -0.61 4.82
C VAL A 316 13.78 -1.87 4.11
N LEU A 317 12.93 -2.85 3.80
CA LEU A 317 13.33 -4.07 3.08
C LEU A 317 13.95 -3.72 1.71
N TYR A 318 13.27 -2.90 0.91
CA TYR A 318 13.80 -2.49 -0.40
C TYR A 318 15.06 -1.62 -0.29
N SER A 319 15.13 -0.76 0.73
CA SER A 319 16.31 0.08 1.00
C SER A 319 17.52 -0.78 1.34
N VAL A 320 17.36 -1.77 2.22
CA VAL A 320 18.42 -2.73 2.58
C VAL A 320 18.88 -3.48 1.33
N ASN A 321 17.96 -3.99 0.50
CA ASN A 321 18.31 -4.64 -0.75
C ASN A 321 19.14 -3.74 -1.68
N THR A 322 18.76 -2.47 -1.82
CA THR A 322 19.49 -1.50 -2.65
C THR A 322 20.89 -1.21 -2.09
N VAL A 323 21.02 -1.07 -0.77
CA VAL A 323 22.32 -0.88 -0.12
C VAL A 323 23.20 -2.11 -0.32
N LEU A 324 22.66 -3.33 -0.18
CA LEU A 324 23.41 -4.56 -0.45
C LEU A 324 23.89 -4.63 -1.90
N MET A 325 23.04 -4.26 -2.87
CA MET A 325 23.44 -4.18 -4.27
C MET A 325 24.52 -3.12 -4.52
N LEU A 326 24.41 -1.96 -3.87
CA LEU A 326 25.42 -0.91 -3.94
C LEU A 326 26.75 -1.40 -3.40
N LEU A 327 26.75 -2.08 -2.25
CA LEU A 327 27.94 -2.69 -1.67
C LEU A 327 28.55 -3.71 -2.62
N CYS A 328 27.76 -4.60 -3.23
CA CYS A 328 28.27 -5.57 -4.20
C CYS A 328 28.78 -4.93 -5.52
N SER A 329 28.38 -3.70 -5.82
CA SER A 329 28.73 -2.99 -7.06
C SER A 329 29.80 -1.91 -6.88
N TRP A 330 30.24 -1.67 -5.65
CA TRP A 330 31.15 -0.57 -5.33
C TRP A 330 32.57 -0.88 -5.84
N PRO A 331 33.23 0.05 -6.57
CA PRO A 331 34.59 -0.16 -7.05
C PRO A 331 35.63 -0.14 -5.91
N HIS A 332 36.72 -0.89 -6.07
CA HIS A 332 37.80 -0.96 -5.09
C HIS A 332 38.50 0.41 -4.91
N PRO A 333 38.75 0.90 -3.67
CA PRO A 333 39.38 2.21 -3.42
C PRO A 333 40.76 2.41 -4.07
N LEU A 334 41.60 1.37 -4.13
CA LEU A 334 42.92 1.40 -4.78
C LEU A 334 42.88 1.68 -6.31
N LEU A 335 41.73 1.61 -6.97
CA LEU A 335 41.57 2.02 -8.37
C LEU A 335 41.35 3.54 -8.52
N GLN A 336 41.16 4.27 -7.42
CA GLN A 336 40.89 5.70 -7.46
C GLN A 336 42.18 6.53 -7.66
N GLU A 337 43.36 5.97 -7.35
CA GLU A 337 44.66 6.61 -7.57
C GLU A 337 45.12 6.55 -9.06
N ASP A 338 44.68 5.56 -9.82
CA ASP A 338 44.92 5.49 -11.28
C ASP A 338 43.77 6.14 -12.11
N ALA A 339 42.68 6.58 -11.46
CA ALA A 339 41.51 7.16 -12.11
C ALA A 339 41.66 8.65 -12.48
N ASP A 340 42.78 9.29 -12.12
CA ASP A 340 43.17 10.59 -12.68
C ASP A 340 43.65 10.48 -14.15
N ALA A 341 43.78 9.26 -14.68
CA ALA A 341 43.79 9.02 -16.12
C ALA A 341 42.35 9.10 -16.68
N GLU A 342 42.01 10.31 -17.12
CA GLU A 342 40.78 10.72 -17.83
C GLU A 342 39.96 9.57 -18.45
N HIS A 343 38.69 9.48 -18.04
CA HIS A 343 37.58 8.77 -18.72
C HIS A 343 37.46 7.23 -18.60
N THR A 344 38.21 6.56 -17.73
CA THR A 344 38.20 5.08 -17.67
C THR A 344 36.98 4.42 -16.98
N LEU A 345 36.13 5.16 -16.25
CA LEU A 345 34.92 4.58 -15.62
C LEU A 345 33.93 4.00 -16.66
N TRP A 346 33.98 4.50 -17.90
CA TRP A 346 33.15 4.04 -19.03
C TRP A 346 33.83 3.01 -19.93
N HIS A 347 35.13 2.72 -19.73
CA HIS A 347 35.88 1.76 -20.55
C HIS A 347 35.74 0.31 -20.08
N TYR A 348 35.34 0.08 -18.83
CA TYR A 348 35.03 -1.26 -18.35
C TYR A 348 33.61 -1.65 -18.78
N SER A 349 33.49 -2.46 -19.83
CA SER A 349 32.21 -2.83 -20.47
C SER A 349 31.15 -3.42 -19.51
N CYS A 350 31.54 -3.87 -18.30
CA CYS A 350 30.68 -4.48 -17.29
C CYS A 350 30.29 -3.54 -16.11
N ALA A 351 31.08 -2.50 -15.82
CA ALA A 351 30.76 -1.51 -14.78
C ALA A 351 29.40 -0.79 -14.99
N PRO A 352 28.95 -0.50 -16.24
CA PRO A 352 27.64 0.10 -16.47
C PRO A 352 26.50 -0.77 -15.96
N MET A 353 26.59 -2.10 -16.07
CA MET A 353 25.46 -2.99 -15.78
C MET A 353 25.22 -3.21 -14.28
N ALA A 354 26.28 -3.28 -13.47
CA ALA A 354 26.15 -3.34 -12.01
C ALA A 354 25.50 -2.04 -11.47
N TRP A 355 25.97 -0.88 -11.94
CA TRP A 355 25.36 0.41 -11.60
C TRP A 355 23.92 0.55 -12.10
N LEU A 356 23.59 0.07 -13.30
CA LEU A 356 22.20 0.05 -13.77
C LEU A 356 21.31 -0.81 -12.87
N SER A 357 21.84 -1.90 -12.31
CA SER A 357 21.12 -2.75 -11.35
C SER A 357 20.89 -2.00 -10.03
N VAL A 358 21.90 -1.29 -9.53
CA VAL A 358 21.75 -0.40 -8.36
C VAL A 358 20.72 0.70 -8.61
N VAL A 359 20.74 1.33 -9.79
CA VAL A 359 19.76 2.36 -10.17
C VAL A 359 18.35 1.76 -10.27
N ALA A 360 18.21 0.52 -10.77
CA ALA A 360 16.93 -0.19 -10.78
C ALA A 360 16.45 -0.49 -9.34
N GLY A 361 17.35 -0.92 -8.45
CA GLY A 361 17.11 -1.09 -7.01
C GLY A 361 16.66 0.21 -6.32
N ALA A 362 17.33 1.32 -6.61
CA ALA A 362 16.94 2.64 -6.15
C ALA A 362 15.57 3.05 -6.71
N GLY A 363 15.29 2.71 -7.96
CA GLY A 363 14.00 2.92 -8.62
C GLY A 363 12.84 2.24 -7.88
N VAL A 364 12.96 0.94 -7.58
CA VAL A 364 11.93 0.21 -6.81
C VAL A 364 11.78 0.76 -5.39
N THR A 365 12.89 1.13 -4.74
CA THR A 365 12.88 1.69 -3.38
C THR A 365 12.15 3.03 -3.35
N LEU A 366 12.49 3.94 -4.27
CA LEU A 366 11.87 5.25 -4.37
C LEU A 366 10.39 5.14 -4.78
N PHE A 367 10.07 4.26 -5.73
CA PHE A 367 8.67 4.00 -6.10
C PHE A 367 7.88 3.50 -4.90
N THR A 368 8.41 2.53 -4.15
CA THR A 368 7.74 1.97 -2.96
C THR A 368 7.55 3.03 -1.89
N LEU A 369 8.59 3.83 -1.61
CA LEU A 369 8.54 4.96 -0.69
C LEU A 369 7.41 5.92 -1.05
N VAL A 370 7.38 6.43 -2.29
CA VAL A 370 6.36 7.40 -2.73
C VAL A 370 4.97 6.77 -2.76
N ASN A 371 4.82 5.57 -3.33
CA ASN A 371 3.54 4.88 -3.46
C ASN A 371 2.89 4.56 -2.10
N LEU A 372 3.69 4.08 -1.13
CA LEU A 372 3.22 3.81 0.22
C LEU A 372 3.05 5.08 1.04
N GLY A 373 3.86 6.12 0.80
CA GLY A 373 3.67 7.45 1.38
C GLY A 373 2.32 8.06 1.01
N ILE A 374 1.96 8.04 -0.27
CA ILE A 374 0.64 8.48 -0.77
C ILE A 374 -0.48 7.66 -0.11
N THR A 375 -0.30 6.34 -0.03
CA THR A 375 -1.30 5.44 0.56
C THR A 375 -1.48 5.70 2.06
N SER A 376 -0.39 5.94 2.79
CA SER A 376 -0.40 6.29 4.22
C SER A 376 -1.04 7.66 4.47
N ALA A 377 -0.80 8.65 3.61
CA ALA A 377 -1.52 9.93 3.66
C ALA A 377 -3.04 9.74 3.47
N GLY A 378 -3.44 8.86 2.54
CA GLY A 378 -4.84 8.44 2.39
C GLY A 378 -5.43 7.81 3.66
N HIS A 379 -4.68 6.92 4.34
CA HIS A 379 -5.09 6.38 5.63
C HIS A 379 -5.23 7.46 6.70
N ARG A 380 -4.31 8.44 6.77
CA ARG A 380 -4.42 9.55 7.73
C ARG A 380 -5.68 10.39 7.48
N ARG A 381 -5.97 10.72 6.22
CA ARG A 381 -7.18 11.47 5.84
C ARG A 381 -8.44 10.69 6.23
N PHE A 382 -8.46 9.37 5.97
CA PHE A 382 -9.54 8.48 6.39
C PHE A 382 -9.76 8.52 7.92
N TRP A 383 -8.68 8.41 8.71
CA TRP A 383 -8.79 8.44 10.17
C TRP A 383 -9.20 9.80 10.71
N SER A 384 -8.71 10.88 10.11
CA SER A 384 -9.09 12.25 10.47
C SER A 384 -10.59 12.47 10.21
N ALA A 385 -11.07 12.11 9.02
CA ALA A 385 -12.49 12.17 8.68
C ALA A 385 -13.36 11.25 9.55
N SER A 386 -12.82 10.10 9.99
CA SER A 386 -13.51 9.20 10.92
C SER A 386 -13.63 9.82 12.32
N ASN A 387 -12.59 10.50 12.82
CA ASN A 387 -12.66 11.21 14.08
C ASN A 387 -13.59 12.43 14.01
N ASP A 388 -13.59 13.17 12.90
CA ASP A 388 -14.56 14.25 12.65
C ASP A 388 -16.00 13.69 12.69
N ALA A 389 -16.25 12.57 12.02
CA ALA A 389 -17.55 11.90 12.04
C ALA A 389 -17.96 11.43 13.44
N ARG A 390 -17.03 10.87 14.22
CA ARG A 390 -17.27 10.48 15.63
C ARG A 390 -17.67 11.69 16.46
N ARG A 391 -16.98 12.83 16.31
CA ARG A 391 -17.33 14.09 16.99
C ARG A 391 -18.72 14.61 16.61
N GLU A 392 -19.05 14.61 15.32
CA GLU A 392 -20.37 15.05 14.86
C GLU A 392 -21.49 14.16 15.44
N VAL A 393 -21.30 12.85 15.42
CA VAL A 393 -22.25 11.87 15.95
C VAL A 393 -22.37 11.99 17.46
N ALA A 394 -21.25 12.16 18.17
CA ALA A 394 -21.22 12.38 19.62
C ALA A 394 -21.96 13.66 20.01
N GLY A 395 -21.80 14.75 19.24
CA GLY A 395 -22.53 15.99 19.45
C GLY A 395 -24.05 15.81 19.32
N VAL A 396 -24.51 15.08 18.29
CA VAL A 396 -25.93 14.76 18.11
C VAL A 396 -26.47 13.88 19.24
N LEU A 397 -25.73 12.85 19.65
CA LEU A 397 -26.10 11.97 20.75
C LEU A 397 -26.17 12.72 22.09
N THR A 398 -25.19 13.56 22.37
CA THR A 398 -25.17 14.39 23.59
C THR A 398 -26.35 15.36 23.60
N GLY A 399 -26.67 15.97 22.46
CA GLY A 399 -27.86 16.82 22.31
C GLY A 399 -29.16 16.06 22.55
N LEU A 400 -29.27 14.82 22.04
CA LEU A 400 -30.43 13.95 22.25
C LEU A 400 -30.59 13.57 23.74
N LEU A 401 -29.51 13.22 24.41
CA LEU A 401 -29.51 12.92 25.84
C LEU A 401 -29.85 14.15 26.70
N SER A 402 -29.33 15.32 26.31
CA SER A 402 -29.56 16.58 27.02
C SER A 402 -30.97 17.14 26.83
N ALA A 403 -31.60 16.88 25.68
CA ALA A 403 -32.98 17.30 25.38
C ALA A 403 -34.05 16.38 25.99
N SER A 404 -33.65 15.23 26.57
CA SER A 404 -34.55 14.24 27.16
C SER A 404 -35.42 14.70 28.35
N PRO A 405 -35.21 15.86 29.02
CA PRO A 405 -36.18 16.35 30.00
C PRO A 405 -37.45 16.97 29.40
N GLU A 406 -37.39 17.54 28.18
CA GLU A 406 -38.47 18.40 27.65
C GLU A 406 -38.68 18.27 26.14
N VAL A 407 -38.96 17.06 25.64
CA VAL A 407 -39.56 16.94 24.31
C VAL A 407 -41.07 17.19 24.47
N GLY A 408 -41.49 18.40 24.05
CA GLY A 408 -42.89 18.82 24.05
C GLY A 408 -43.81 17.76 23.47
N ASN A 409 -44.80 17.36 24.27
CA ASN A 409 -45.79 16.30 24.07
C ASN A 409 -45.30 14.85 24.28
N GLY A 410 -44.76 14.56 25.47
CA GLY A 410 -45.24 13.41 26.25
C GLY A 410 -44.53 12.06 26.08
N GLY A 411 -43.22 12.02 25.86
CA GLY A 411 -42.47 10.77 26.01
C GLY A 411 -41.01 11.02 26.39
N ARG A 412 -40.58 10.53 27.57
CA ARG A 412 -39.15 10.35 27.85
C ARG A 412 -38.58 9.37 26.83
N LEU A 413 -37.34 9.57 26.40
CA LEU A 413 -36.60 8.52 25.70
C LEU A 413 -36.65 7.24 26.57
N PRO A 414 -37.01 6.07 26.01
CA PRO A 414 -36.93 4.80 26.71
C PRO A 414 -35.58 4.65 27.40
N ALA A 415 -35.57 4.19 28.66
CA ALA A 415 -34.34 4.05 29.45
C ALA A 415 -33.29 3.21 28.70
N GLU A 416 -33.72 2.16 28.02
CA GLU A 416 -32.87 1.31 27.18
C GLU A 416 -32.18 2.08 26.04
N LEU A 417 -32.87 3.04 25.41
CA LEU A 417 -32.26 3.90 24.38
C LEU A 417 -31.27 4.90 24.97
N VAL A 418 -31.53 5.41 26.18
CA VAL A 418 -30.61 6.29 26.92
C VAL A 418 -29.34 5.53 27.32
N ASP A 419 -29.50 4.33 27.86
CA ASP A 419 -28.38 3.46 28.24
C ASP A 419 -27.55 3.09 27.02
N LYS A 420 -28.20 2.73 25.90
CA LYS A 420 -27.50 2.40 24.66
C LYS A 420 -26.80 3.60 24.03
N ALA A 421 -27.43 4.77 24.05
CA ALA A 421 -26.81 6.02 23.59
C ALA A 421 -25.58 6.39 24.43
N THR A 422 -25.67 6.21 25.76
CA THR A 422 -24.57 6.44 26.70
C THR A 422 -23.43 5.45 26.45
N GLN A 423 -23.74 4.17 26.26
CA GLN A 423 -22.76 3.15 25.88
C GLN A 423 -22.04 3.52 24.57
N MET A 424 -22.79 3.95 23.54
CA MET A 424 -22.20 4.36 22.26
C MET A 424 -21.26 5.55 22.41
N LEU A 425 -21.57 6.53 23.26
CA LEU A 425 -20.69 7.66 23.55
C LEU A 425 -19.39 7.23 24.23
N GLN A 426 -19.46 6.27 25.15
CA GLN A 426 -18.31 5.82 25.94
C GLN A 426 -17.41 4.82 25.21
N GLU A 427 -17.98 4.00 24.32
CA GLU A 427 -17.26 2.87 23.70
C GLU A 427 -17.05 3.04 22.20
N ASP A 428 -18.08 3.46 21.45
CA ASP A 428 -18.08 3.47 19.98
C ASP A 428 -17.57 4.79 19.38
N LEU A 429 -17.65 5.89 20.15
CA LEU A 429 -17.37 7.25 19.68
C LEU A 429 -16.09 7.87 20.25
N VAL A 430 -15.30 7.08 20.96
CA VAL A 430 -13.98 7.50 21.43
C VAL A 430 -13.10 7.83 20.22
N GLU A 431 -12.49 9.01 20.26
CA GLU A 431 -11.56 9.41 19.21
C GLU A 431 -10.32 8.52 19.20
N GLU A 432 -9.94 8.09 17.99
CA GLU A 432 -8.75 7.28 17.81
C GLU A 432 -7.52 8.18 17.90
N MET A 433 -6.59 7.89 18.81
CA MET A 433 -5.33 8.63 18.91
C MET A 433 -4.42 8.26 17.74
N LEU A 434 -4.18 9.21 16.85
CA LEU A 434 -3.32 9.01 15.69
C LEU A 434 -1.87 9.34 16.02
N PRO A 435 -0.92 8.49 15.62
CA PRO A 435 0.51 8.77 15.81
C PRO A 435 0.91 10.02 15.03
N ARG A 436 1.92 10.73 15.55
CA ARG A 436 2.46 11.94 14.91
C ARG A 436 3.14 11.63 13.57
N TRP A 437 3.72 10.44 13.42
CA TRP A 437 4.52 10.09 12.24
C TRP A 437 3.70 9.35 11.18
N ASN A 438 3.78 9.87 9.95
CA ASN A 438 3.47 9.13 8.74
C ASN A 438 4.72 8.38 8.25
N VAL A 439 4.50 7.44 7.32
CA VAL A 439 5.59 6.77 6.59
C VAL A 439 6.53 7.78 5.91
N ILE A 440 5.98 8.90 5.43
CA ILE A 440 6.75 10.08 5.02
C ILE A 440 6.17 11.29 5.77
N PRO A 441 6.94 11.96 6.65
CA PRO A 441 6.42 13.06 7.47
C PRO A 441 5.95 14.28 6.66
N PHE A 442 6.37 14.37 5.39
CA PHE A 442 6.12 15.52 4.51
C PHE A 442 4.98 15.33 3.49
N ILE A 443 4.36 14.15 3.39
CA ILE A 443 3.22 13.91 2.50
C ILE A 443 1.93 13.95 3.32
N TRP A 444 1.08 14.94 3.05
CA TRP A 444 -0.20 15.22 3.73
C TRP A 444 -1.39 15.18 2.78
#